data_AF-A0A938T4F0-F1
#
_entry.id   AF-A0A938T4F0-F1
#
_cell.length_a   1.000
_cell.length_b   1.000
_cell.length_c   1.000
_cell.angle_alpha   90.00
_cell.angle_beta   90.00
_cell.angle_gamma   90.00
#
_symmetry.space_group_name_H-M   'P 1'
#
loop_
_entity.id
_entity.type
_entity.pdbx_description
1 polymer ?
#
loop_
_entity_poly.entity_id
_entity_poly.type
_entity_poly.pdbx_seq_one_letter_code
_entity_poly.pdbx_strand_id
1 'polypeptide(L)'
;MKPKLIPVFLPGLLMVWSATAEQETPVAPSNDVLQAMVRTHTEGALIQEITDLEQAQARAQSGSAAELELRPGVSKTDADLSLRIYLPDRWSKTKLRNQLLLVKEAGTLRVEALEWTELMMVYRNFCTYRMLQKQIELYDQELALIAPYLAQANLGVQQHQLAVLDRAKLFGGYLALANDRDKANIARLEIIQDLYGLLGHDADLDALSREAFVEMPTQLDIEQLIQHALENRRDYRQLDVEAQSYHAATAVARSEDGFRFKYIEPGYNVDHETGDEAWNISAAFSLWGTRNPDVSVYQQQQLLALSTMHWRRKQIENRLRTLLKTTEAYHEQAVLRKDQVNPLVAQLQQDAEFLKNVPMSQLRDYLLVREHVLAAGLQESKVLCTRELLAVDLAEELGSLAP
;
A
#
# COMPACT_ATOMS: atom_id res chain seq x y z
N MET A 1 7.92 -17.06 71.94
CA MET A 1 7.56 -15.84 72.68
C MET A 1 6.23 -15.31 72.17
N LYS A 2 5.14 -15.46 72.94
CA LYS A 2 4.01 -14.50 72.98
C LYS A 2 4.37 -13.40 74.00
N PRO A 3 3.92 -12.13 73.88
CA PRO A 3 2.59 -11.72 74.38
C PRO A 3 1.91 -10.56 73.56
N LYS A 4 0.56 -10.51 73.43
CA LYS A 4 -0.47 -9.73 74.19
C LYS A 4 -0.46 -8.21 73.90
N LEU A 5 -1.52 -7.40 73.95
CA LEU A 5 -2.99 -7.45 74.10
C LEU A 5 -3.45 -5.98 73.92
N ILE A 6 -4.58 -5.75 73.23
CA ILE A 6 -5.76 -4.89 73.55
C ILE A 6 -5.58 -3.66 74.49
N PRO A 7 -6.15 -2.48 74.12
CA PRO A 7 -7.45 -1.99 74.68
C PRO A 7 -8.37 -1.43 73.56
N VAL A 8 -9.58 -1.95 73.31
CA VAL A 8 -10.90 -1.65 73.93
C VAL A 8 -10.95 -0.31 74.68
N PHE A 9 -11.71 0.66 74.15
CA PHE A 9 -12.80 1.38 74.86
C PHE A 9 -13.61 2.24 73.85
N LEU A 10 -14.85 1.83 73.58
CA LEU A 10 -16.00 2.74 73.31
C LEU A 10 -16.43 3.29 74.68
N PRO A 11 -16.89 4.55 74.85
CA PRO A 11 -18.19 5.03 74.36
C PRO A 11 -18.11 6.52 73.91
N GLY A 12 -19.10 7.22 73.36
CA GLY A 12 -20.53 7.05 73.19
C GLY A 12 -21.13 8.47 73.00
N LEU A 13 -22.19 8.55 72.20
CA LEU A 13 -23.30 9.52 72.11
C LEU A 13 -23.61 9.78 70.64
N LEU A 14 -24.65 9.17 70.07
CA LEU A 14 -26.09 9.47 70.20
C LEU A 14 -26.50 10.80 69.54
N MET A 15 -27.54 10.63 68.72
CA MET A 15 -28.47 11.60 68.13
C MET A 15 -28.01 12.27 66.83
N VAL A 16 -28.50 11.80 65.67
CA VAL A 16 -29.89 11.97 65.14
C VAL A 16 -30.12 13.42 64.78
N TRP A 17 -30.13 13.71 63.46
CA TRP A 17 -31.18 14.52 62.85
C TRP A 17 -31.61 13.83 61.55
N SER A 18 -32.88 13.41 61.59
CA SER A 18 -33.67 12.78 60.56
C SER A 18 -34.55 13.82 59.84
N ALA A 19 -34.81 13.59 58.55
CA ALA A 19 -36.06 13.95 57.88
C ALA A 19 -36.18 13.02 56.64
N THR A 20 -36.73 11.81 56.81
CA THR A 20 -38.12 11.42 56.46
C THR A 20 -38.43 11.47 54.97
N ALA A 21 -38.37 10.30 54.33
CA ALA A 21 -39.37 9.89 53.34
C ALA A 21 -39.87 8.51 53.78
N GLU A 22 -41.17 8.42 54.05
CA GLU A 22 -41.88 7.21 54.41
C GLU A 22 -41.70 6.16 53.32
N GLN A 23 -41.07 5.03 53.63
CA GLN A 23 -41.25 3.81 52.87
C GLN A 23 -42.56 3.18 53.37
N GLU A 24 -43.65 3.44 52.65
CA GLU A 24 -44.82 2.58 52.68
C GLU A 24 -44.38 1.16 52.28
N THR A 25 -44.34 0.23 53.24
CA THR A 25 -44.24 -1.19 52.91
C THR A 25 -45.55 -1.60 52.24
N PRO A 26 -45.51 -2.17 51.01
CA PRO A 26 -46.74 -2.61 50.36
C PRO A 26 -47.35 -3.73 51.20
N VAL A 27 -48.58 -3.50 51.67
CA VAL A 27 -49.40 -4.52 52.31
C VAL A 27 -49.61 -5.64 51.28
N ALA A 28 -49.14 -6.84 51.59
CA ALA A 28 -49.36 -8.01 50.74
C ALA A 28 -50.88 -8.20 50.53
N PRO A 29 -51.36 -8.34 49.28
CA PRO A 29 -52.78 -8.53 49.02
C PRO A 29 -53.27 -9.82 49.69
N SER A 30 -54.50 -9.79 50.22
CA SER A 30 -55.11 -10.98 50.82
C SER A 30 -55.28 -12.08 49.78
N ASN A 31 -55.22 -13.34 50.24
CA ASN A 31 -55.29 -14.53 49.38
C ASN A 31 -56.53 -14.55 48.46
N ASP A 32 -57.62 -13.90 48.88
CA ASP A 32 -58.87 -13.82 48.11
C ASP A 32 -58.76 -12.87 46.90
N VAL A 33 -57.92 -11.83 46.99
CA VAL A 33 -57.65 -10.88 45.89
C VAL A 33 -56.71 -11.51 44.85
N LEU A 34 -55.74 -12.31 45.30
CA LEU A 34 -54.87 -13.10 44.42
C LEU A 34 -55.64 -14.18 43.66
N GLN A 35 -56.58 -14.88 44.31
CA GLN A 35 -57.42 -15.88 43.63
C GLN A 35 -58.42 -15.27 42.64
N ALA A 36 -58.88 -14.03 42.88
CA ALA A 36 -59.77 -13.31 41.96
C ALA A 36 -59.02 -12.80 40.71
N MET A 37 -57.76 -12.36 40.86
CA MET A 37 -56.90 -11.95 39.74
C MET A 37 -56.53 -13.13 38.82
N VAL A 38 -56.24 -14.30 39.39
CA VAL A 38 -55.88 -15.52 38.63
C VAL A 38 -57.07 -16.07 37.81
N ARG A 39 -58.32 -15.80 38.20
CA ARG A 39 -59.51 -16.28 37.47
C ARG A 39 -59.93 -15.42 36.28
N THR A 40 -59.40 -14.20 36.16
CA THR A 40 -59.84 -13.21 35.15
C THR A 40 -58.86 -13.03 34.00
N HIS A 41 -57.65 -13.58 34.09
CA HIS A 41 -56.60 -13.40 33.09
C HIS A 41 -56.39 -14.71 32.33
N THR A 42 -56.50 -14.66 30.99
CA THR A 42 -56.10 -15.77 30.12
C THR A 42 -54.59 -15.98 30.23
N GLU A 43 -54.12 -17.21 30.01
CA GLU A 43 -52.70 -17.59 30.09
C GLU A 43 -51.79 -16.61 29.31
N GLY A 44 -52.25 -16.13 28.14
CA GLY A 44 -51.54 -15.12 27.36
C GLY A 44 -51.46 -13.73 27.99
N ALA A 45 -52.45 -13.30 28.78
CA ALA A 45 -52.42 -12.02 29.50
C ALA A 45 -51.46 -12.07 30.70
N LEU A 46 -51.42 -13.19 31.42
CA LEU A 46 -50.47 -13.40 32.52
C LEU A 46 -49.02 -13.47 32.03
N ILE A 47 -48.78 -14.13 30.89
CA ILE A 47 -47.44 -14.17 30.28
C ILE A 47 -47.02 -12.76 29.85
N GLN A 48 -47.92 -11.97 29.25
CA GLN A 48 -47.61 -10.59 28.85
C GLN A 48 -47.29 -9.71 30.05
N GLU A 49 -48.06 -9.81 31.13
CA GLU A 49 -47.87 -9.03 32.35
C GLU A 49 -46.59 -9.40 33.10
N ILE A 50 -46.23 -10.70 33.15
CA ILE A 50 -44.94 -11.17 33.68
C ILE A 50 -43.78 -10.67 32.81
N THR A 51 -43.94 -10.69 31.49
CA THR A 51 -42.92 -10.19 30.55
C THR A 51 -42.72 -8.67 30.73
N ASP A 52 -43.80 -7.92 30.91
CA ASP A 52 -43.74 -6.47 31.11
C ASP A 52 -43.15 -6.10 32.48
N LEU A 53 -43.42 -6.91 33.52
CA LEU A 53 -42.81 -6.77 34.85
C LEU A 53 -41.32 -7.14 34.84
N GLU A 54 -40.92 -8.20 34.14
CA GLU A 54 -39.50 -8.56 33.96
C GLU A 54 -38.77 -7.48 33.14
N GLN A 55 -39.40 -6.90 32.12
CA GLN A 55 -38.85 -5.77 31.36
C GLN A 55 -38.73 -4.51 32.22
N ALA A 56 -39.72 -4.22 33.08
CA ALA A 56 -39.68 -3.08 33.99
C ALA A 56 -38.61 -3.26 35.08
N GLN A 57 -38.47 -4.48 35.60
CA GLN A 57 -37.44 -4.84 36.58
C GLN A 57 -36.04 -4.85 35.97
N ALA A 58 -35.89 -5.32 34.73
CA ALA A 58 -34.65 -5.23 33.97
C ALA A 58 -34.24 -3.77 33.73
N ARG A 59 -35.18 -2.91 33.30
CA ARG A 59 -34.96 -1.46 33.12
C ARG A 59 -34.64 -0.71 34.42
N ALA A 60 -35.18 -1.18 35.55
CA ALA A 60 -34.92 -0.59 36.86
C ALA A 60 -33.58 -1.04 37.47
N GLN A 61 -33.08 -2.23 37.10
CA GLN A 61 -31.82 -2.80 37.61
C GLN A 61 -30.62 -2.58 36.67
N SER A 62 -30.83 -2.29 35.38
CA SER A 62 -29.77 -2.05 34.39
C SER A 62 -29.35 -0.57 34.30
N GLY A 63 -28.54 -0.11 35.26
CA GLY A 63 -27.76 1.13 35.09
C GLY A 63 -26.65 1.04 34.01
N SER A 64 -26.64 0.00 33.16
CA SER A 64 -25.61 -0.28 32.15
C SER A 64 -26.18 -0.31 30.73
N ALA A 65 -25.69 0.59 29.87
CA ALA A 65 -26.17 0.83 28.51
C ALA A 65 -25.81 -0.26 27.45
N ALA A 66 -25.56 -1.51 27.85
CA ALA A 66 -25.39 -2.62 26.91
C ALA A 66 -26.42 -3.70 27.25
N GLU A 67 -27.36 -3.94 26.33
CA GLU A 67 -28.40 -4.95 26.50
C GLU A 67 -28.18 -6.10 25.52
N LEU A 68 -28.34 -7.32 26.02
CA LEU A 68 -28.39 -8.54 25.22
C LEU A 68 -29.82 -9.05 25.29
N GLU A 69 -30.52 -9.06 24.17
CA GLU A 69 -31.89 -9.55 24.09
C GLU A 69 -31.89 -10.86 23.28
N LEU A 70 -32.28 -11.95 23.93
CA LEU A 70 -32.61 -13.20 23.25
C LEU A 70 -34.10 -13.15 22.91
N ARG A 71 -34.42 -13.12 21.62
CA ARG A 71 -35.81 -13.21 21.15
C ARG A 71 -36.10 -14.60 20.61
N PRO A 72 -37.00 -15.36 21.26
CA PRO A 72 -37.59 -16.52 20.62
C PRO A 72 -38.54 -16.05 19.52
N GLY A 73 -38.30 -16.52 18.30
CA GLY A 73 -39.19 -16.38 17.16
C GLY A 73 -39.88 -17.71 16.89
N VAL A 74 -41.18 -17.80 17.17
CA VAL A 74 -41.97 -18.99 16.84
C VAL A 74 -42.69 -18.74 15.53
N SER A 75 -42.26 -19.40 14.46
CA SER A 75 -43.03 -19.49 13.23
C SER A 75 -43.89 -20.77 13.25
N LYS A 76 -44.85 -20.88 12.33
CA LYS A 76 -45.76 -22.06 12.27
C LYS A 76 -45.04 -23.39 12.03
N THR A 77 -43.77 -23.37 11.61
CA THR A 77 -43.01 -24.58 11.26
C THR A 77 -41.62 -24.68 11.89
N ASP A 78 -41.14 -23.64 12.60
CA ASP A 78 -39.84 -23.64 13.28
C ASP A 78 -39.80 -22.62 14.43
N ALA A 79 -39.09 -22.97 15.49
CA ALA A 79 -38.68 -22.05 16.55
C ALA A 79 -37.23 -21.62 16.31
N ASP A 80 -37.01 -20.32 16.09
CA ASP A 80 -35.69 -19.71 15.97
C ASP A 80 -35.37 -18.91 17.25
N LEU A 81 -34.10 -18.84 17.62
CA LEU A 81 -33.62 -18.05 18.74
C LEU A 81 -32.63 -17.02 18.21
N SER A 82 -33.07 -15.76 18.10
CA SER A 82 -32.22 -14.68 17.63
C SER A 82 -31.62 -13.89 18.80
N LEU A 83 -30.29 -13.83 18.87
CA LEU A 83 -29.59 -12.97 19.82
C LEU A 83 -29.35 -11.60 19.19
N ARG A 84 -29.92 -10.56 19.81
CA ARG A 84 -29.66 -9.17 19.43
C ARG A 84 -28.76 -8.51 20.47
N ILE A 85 -27.63 -8.00 20.00
CA ILE A 85 -26.68 -7.24 20.82
C ILE A 85 -26.95 -5.76 20.60
N TYR A 86 -27.43 -5.06 21.63
CA TYR A 86 -27.56 -3.61 21.61
C TYR A 86 -26.23 -3.01 22.05
N LEU A 87 -25.51 -2.47 21.07
CA LEU A 87 -24.33 -1.67 21.35
C LEU A 87 -24.76 -0.36 22.04
N PRO A 88 -24.05 0.10 23.09
CA PRO A 88 -24.34 1.36 23.76
C PRO A 88 -24.42 2.55 22.79
N ASP A 89 -25.20 3.59 23.08
CA ASP A 89 -25.30 4.80 22.23
C ASP A 89 -23.93 5.46 21.95
N ARG A 90 -22.95 5.28 22.84
CA ARG A 90 -21.55 5.71 22.67
C ARG A 90 -20.82 4.98 21.52
N TRP A 91 -21.29 3.79 21.14
CA TRP A 91 -20.98 3.03 19.92
C TRP A 91 -21.98 3.34 18.81
N SER A 92 -22.47 4.58 18.71
CA SER A 92 -23.37 5.01 17.63
C SER A 92 -22.89 4.45 16.30
N LYS A 93 -23.82 3.92 15.50
CA LYS A 93 -23.52 3.38 14.16
C LYS A 93 -22.63 4.32 13.35
N THR A 94 -22.76 5.63 13.56
CA THR A 94 -21.96 6.70 12.95
C THR A 94 -20.48 6.65 13.33
N LYS A 95 -20.12 6.49 14.61
CA LYS A 95 -18.70 6.43 15.04
C LYS A 95 -17.99 5.19 14.52
N LEU A 96 -18.64 4.03 14.63
CA LEU A 96 -18.12 2.77 14.09
C LEU A 96 -18.01 2.82 12.56
N ARG A 97 -19.00 3.41 11.88
CA ARG A 97 -18.95 3.66 10.44
C ARG A 97 -17.80 4.58 10.05
N ASN A 98 -17.55 5.66 10.79
CA ASN A 98 -16.43 6.56 10.53
C ASN A 98 -15.08 5.85 10.70
N GLN A 99 -14.93 5.02 11.73
CA GLN A 99 -13.70 4.24 11.93
C GLN A 99 -13.50 3.21 10.80
N LEU A 100 -14.55 2.51 10.38
CA LEU A 100 -14.48 1.59 9.24
C LEU A 100 -14.18 2.32 7.93
N LEU A 101 -14.65 3.56 7.75
CA LEU A 101 -14.31 4.39 6.59
C LEU A 101 -12.82 4.75 6.57
N LEU A 102 -12.24 5.14 7.70
CA LEU A 102 -10.80 5.44 7.80
C LEU A 102 -9.93 4.21 7.53
N VAL A 103 -10.29 3.04 8.09
CA VAL A 103 -9.59 1.78 7.82
C VAL A 103 -9.70 1.39 6.35
N LYS A 104 -10.88 1.56 5.75
CA LYS A 104 -11.09 1.33 4.31
C LYS A 104 -10.20 2.28 3.48
N GLU A 105 -10.18 3.57 3.80
CA GLU A 105 -9.37 4.57 3.09
C GLU A 105 -7.87 4.27 3.17
N ALA A 106 -7.36 3.91 4.35
CA ALA A 106 -5.97 3.46 4.50
C ALA A 106 -5.67 2.20 3.66
N GLY A 107 -6.62 1.26 3.61
CA GLY A 107 -6.52 0.07 2.75
C GLY A 107 -6.49 0.43 1.26
N THR A 108 -7.34 1.35 0.81
CA THR A 108 -7.35 1.84 -0.58
C THR A 108 -6.03 2.53 -0.93
N LEU A 109 -5.55 3.45 -0.09
CA LEU A 109 -4.28 4.15 -0.31
C LEU A 109 -3.08 3.18 -0.37
N ARG A 110 -3.12 2.10 0.42
CA ARG A 110 -2.09 1.05 0.36
C ARG A 110 -2.08 0.34 -0.99
N VAL A 111 -3.25 -0.01 -1.52
CA VAL A 111 -3.36 -0.65 -2.85
C VAL A 111 -2.88 0.31 -3.93
N GLU A 112 -3.35 1.56 -3.90
CA GLU A 112 -2.91 2.59 -4.86
C GLU A 112 -1.40 2.85 -4.79
N ALA A 113 -0.77 2.76 -3.63
CA ALA A 113 0.69 2.88 -3.50
C ALA A 113 1.45 1.69 -4.14
N LEU A 114 0.90 0.48 -4.05
CA LEU A 114 1.44 -0.71 -4.71
C LEU A 114 1.27 -0.61 -6.23
N GLU A 115 0.08 -0.27 -6.69
CA GLU A 115 -0.21 -0.03 -8.12
C GLU A 115 0.69 1.06 -8.69
N TRP A 116 0.92 2.14 -7.93
CA TRP A 116 1.85 3.20 -8.32
C TRP A 116 3.28 2.68 -8.49
N THR A 117 3.74 1.81 -7.59
CA THR A 117 5.08 1.22 -7.66
C THR A 117 5.23 0.31 -8.89
N GLU A 118 4.23 -0.52 -9.16
CA GLU A 118 4.19 -1.39 -10.34
C GLU A 118 4.15 -0.57 -11.63
N LEU A 119 3.34 0.49 -11.67
CA LEU A 119 3.29 1.42 -12.79
C LEU A 119 4.66 2.05 -13.05
N MET A 120 5.35 2.55 -12.02
CA MET A 120 6.69 3.14 -12.18
C MET A 120 7.72 2.12 -12.69
N MET A 121 7.61 0.86 -12.28
CA MET A 121 8.44 -0.23 -12.81
C MET A 121 8.19 -0.48 -14.30
N VAL A 122 6.94 -0.48 -14.74
CA VAL A 122 6.58 -0.58 -16.16
C VAL A 122 7.21 0.57 -16.96
N TYR A 123 7.12 1.81 -16.48
CA TYR A 123 7.71 2.96 -17.16
C TYR A 123 9.25 2.85 -17.25
N ARG A 124 9.94 2.41 -16.20
CA ARG A 124 11.40 2.17 -16.21
C ARG A 124 11.79 1.09 -17.22
N ASN A 125 11.02 0.01 -17.27
CA ASN A 125 11.24 -1.06 -18.24
C ASN A 125 11.03 -0.58 -19.67
N PHE A 126 10.03 0.27 -19.93
CA PHE A 126 9.84 0.86 -21.26
C PHE A 126 10.95 1.83 -21.67
N CYS A 127 11.56 2.58 -20.74
CA CYS A 127 12.76 3.39 -21.02
C CYS A 127 13.90 2.49 -21.54
N THR A 128 14.15 1.38 -20.85
CA THR A 128 15.20 0.41 -21.21
C THR A 128 14.86 -0.31 -22.52
N TYR A 129 13.60 -0.68 -22.72
CA TYR A 129 13.11 -1.30 -23.95
C TYR A 129 13.39 -0.42 -25.18
N ARG A 130 13.00 0.85 -25.13
CA ARG A 130 13.24 1.81 -26.22
C ARG A 130 14.74 2.01 -26.48
N MET A 131 15.54 2.12 -25.43
CA MET A 131 16.99 2.23 -25.55
C MET A 131 17.60 1.01 -26.29
N LEU A 132 17.24 -0.20 -25.86
CA LEU A 132 17.77 -1.43 -26.45
C LEU A 132 17.30 -1.60 -27.89
N GLN A 133 16.04 -1.30 -28.18
CA GLN A 133 15.53 -1.28 -29.56
C GLN A 133 16.37 -0.34 -30.43
N LYS A 134 16.66 0.87 -29.94
CA LYS A 134 17.49 1.82 -30.67
C LYS A 134 18.93 1.33 -30.87
N GLN A 135 19.52 0.68 -29.87
CA GLN A 135 20.87 0.13 -29.99
C GLN A 135 20.93 -1.02 -31.00
N ILE A 136 19.94 -1.91 -30.99
CA ILE A 136 19.83 -3.02 -31.95
C ILE A 136 19.70 -2.46 -33.37
N GLU A 137 18.87 -1.43 -33.60
CA GLU A 137 18.76 -0.76 -34.90
C GLU A 137 20.12 -0.20 -35.37
N LEU A 138 20.88 0.45 -34.48
CA LEU A 138 22.20 0.99 -34.81
C LEU A 138 23.19 -0.13 -35.17
N TYR A 139 23.21 -1.22 -34.41
CA TYR A 139 24.04 -2.38 -34.73
C TYR A 139 23.65 -3.04 -36.06
N ASP A 140 22.36 -3.23 -36.31
CA ASP A 140 21.86 -3.83 -37.54
C ASP A 140 22.24 -2.98 -38.77
N GLN A 141 22.19 -1.64 -38.65
CA GLN A 141 22.65 -0.71 -39.67
C GLN A 141 24.15 -0.83 -39.96
N GLU A 142 24.99 -0.91 -38.92
CA GLU A 142 26.45 -1.06 -39.11
C GLU A 142 26.83 -2.44 -39.65
N LEU A 143 26.18 -3.51 -39.21
CA LEU A 143 26.39 -4.85 -39.74
C LEU A 143 26.05 -4.92 -41.23
N ALA A 144 24.92 -4.34 -41.63
CA ALA A 144 24.51 -4.27 -43.03
C ALA A 144 25.49 -3.44 -43.88
N LEU A 145 26.07 -2.39 -43.29
CA LEU A 145 27.08 -1.55 -43.94
C LEU A 145 28.42 -2.28 -44.12
N ILE A 146 28.88 -3.04 -43.14
CA ILE A 146 30.18 -3.74 -43.17
C ILE A 146 30.13 -5.01 -44.04
N ALA A 147 28.98 -5.68 -44.11
CA ALA A 147 28.78 -6.93 -44.86
C ALA A 147 29.37 -6.93 -46.30
N PRO A 148 29.12 -5.94 -47.17
CA PRO A 148 29.70 -5.93 -48.52
C PRO A 148 31.23 -5.83 -48.52
N TYR A 149 31.83 -5.15 -47.54
CA TYR A 149 33.29 -5.00 -47.46
C TYR A 149 33.98 -6.32 -47.05
N LEU A 150 33.30 -7.24 -46.36
CA LEU A 150 33.84 -8.57 -46.07
C LEU A 150 34.10 -9.37 -47.36
N ALA A 151 33.17 -9.30 -48.32
CA ALA A 151 33.32 -9.95 -49.62
C ALA A 151 34.44 -9.30 -50.43
N GLN A 152 34.53 -7.97 -50.44
CA GLN A 152 35.60 -7.24 -51.11
C GLN A 152 36.97 -7.53 -50.49
N ALA A 153 37.06 -7.66 -49.16
CA ALA A 153 38.30 -8.02 -48.47
C ALA A 153 38.77 -9.43 -48.81
N ASN A 154 37.86 -10.40 -48.96
CA ASN A 154 38.22 -11.74 -49.44
C ASN A 154 38.84 -11.70 -50.85
N LEU A 155 38.21 -10.97 -51.76
CA LEU A 155 38.71 -10.79 -53.14
C LEU A 155 40.05 -10.05 -53.16
N GLY A 156 40.20 -8.98 -52.35
CA GLY A 156 41.43 -8.21 -52.26
C GLY A 156 42.62 -9.03 -51.77
N VAL A 157 42.42 -9.95 -50.82
CA VAL A 157 43.48 -10.88 -50.37
C VAL A 157 43.87 -11.87 -51.49
N GLN A 158 42.88 -12.43 -52.20
CA GLN A 158 43.12 -13.34 -53.32
C GLN A 158 43.90 -12.67 -54.46
N GLN A 159 43.65 -11.38 -54.69
CA GLN A 159 44.31 -10.58 -55.72
C GLN A 159 45.61 -9.91 -55.22
N HIS A 160 46.05 -10.20 -53.99
CA HIS A 160 47.22 -9.59 -53.34
C HIS A 160 47.18 -8.05 -53.23
N GLN A 161 45.96 -7.48 -53.22
CA GLN A 161 45.70 -6.05 -53.06
C GLN A 161 45.41 -5.65 -51.61
N LEU A 162 45.20 -6.63 -50.73
CA LEU A 162 44.95 -6.42 -49.30
C LEU A 162 45.77 -7.39 -48.45
N ALA A 163 46.32 -6.91 -47.33
CA ALA A 163 47.01 -7.77 -46.39
C ALA A 163 46.03 -8.70 -45.66
N VAL A 164 46.44 -9.95 -45.40
CA VAL A 164 45.64 -10.93 -44.64
C VAL A 164 45.26 -10.39 -43.26
N LEU A 165 46.14 -9.60 -42.63
CA LEU A 165 45.89 -8.97 -41.34
C LEU A 165 44.72 -7.98 -41.37
N ASP A 166 44.61 -7.17 -42.42
CA ASP A 166 43.53 -6.18 -42.52
C ASP A 166 42.17 -6.84 -42.77
N ARG A 167 42.16 -7.92 -43.54
CA ARG A 167 40.99 -8.81 -43.63
C ARG A 167 40.63 -9.38 -42.26
N ALA A 168 41.58 -9.93 -41.51
CA ALA A 168 41.31 -10.51 -40.19
C ALA A 168 40.72 -9.47 -39.21
N LYS A 169 41.21 -8.23 -39.23
CA LYS A 169 40.65 -7.12 -38.43
C LYS A 169 39.21 -6.79 -38.82
N LEU A 170 38.90 -6.73 -40.11
CA LEU A 170 37.53 -6.47 -40.58
C LEU A 170 36.55 -7.55 -40.12
N PHE A 171 36.92 -8.83 -40.26
CA PHE A 171 36.12 -9.95 -39.77
C PHE A 171 35.99 -9.93 -38.24
N GLY A 172 37.07 -9.61 -37.52
CA GLY A 172 37.04 -9.46 -36.06
C GLY A 172 36.08 -8.36 -35.60
N GLY A 173 36.11 -7.18 -36.25
CA GLY A 173 35.19 -6.08 -35.97
C GLY A 173 33.73 -6.44 -36.26
N TYR A 174 33.46 -7.12 -37.37
CA TYR A 174 32.11 -7.62 -37.68
C TYR A 174 31.59 -8.59 -36.63
N LEU A 175 32.42 -9.57 -36.21
CA LEU A 175 32.03 -10.53 -35.18
C LEU A 175 31.83 -9.88 -33.81
N ALA A 176 32.62 -8.86 -33.47
CA ALA A 176 32.44 -8.09 -32.24
C ALA A 176 31.09 -7.35 -32.25
N LEU A 177 30.75 -6.68 -33.35
CA LEU A 177 29.46 -6.01 -33.52
C LEU A 177 28.28 -6.98 -33.45
N ALA A 178 28.39 -8.14 -34.09
CA ALA A 178 27.35 -9.18 -34.03
C ALA A 178 27.14 -9.68 -32.60
N ASN A 179 28.23 -9.90 -31.85
CA ASN A 179 28.15 -10.30 -30.46
C ASN A 179 27.51 -9.22 -29.58
N ASP A 180 27.87 -7.95 -29.76
CA ASP A 180 27.27 -6.85 -28.99
C ASP A 180 25.78 -6.64 -29.33
N ARG A 181 25.41 -6.83 -30.61
CA ARG A 181 24.02 -6.87 -31.06
C ARG A 181 23.23 -8.02 -30.41
N ASP A 182 23.83 -9.20 -30.28
CA ASP A 182 23.19 -10.34 -29.63
C ASP A 182 23.03 -10.12 -28.12
N LYS A 183 24.02 -9.52 -27.44
CA LYS A 183 23.88 -9.10 -26.04
C LYS A 183 22.73 -8.12 -25.84
N ALA A 184 22.61 -7.11 -26.72
CA ALA A 184 21.52 -6.14 -26.67
C ALA A 184 20.15 -6.82 -26.89
N ASN A 185 20.07 -7.81 -27.77
CA ASN A 185 18.86 -8.61 -27.98
C ASN A 185 18.50 -9.47 -26.76
N ILE A 186 19.48 -10.12 -26.13
CA ILE A 186 19.25 -10.90 -24.91
C ILE A 186 18.70 -10.00 -23.81
N ALA A 187 19.33 -8.86 -23.56
CA ALA A 187 18.84 -7.88 -22.59
C ALA A 187 17.43 -7.38 -22.95
N ARG A 188 17.12 -7.20 -24.24
CA ARG A 188 15.78 -6.81 -24.67
C ARG A 188 14.75 -7.90 -24.40
N LEU A 189 15.11 -9.17 -24.61
CA LEU A 189 14.25 -10.31 -24.32
C LEU A 189 13.95 -10.42 -22.82
N GLU A 190 14.93 -10.16 -21.95
CA GLU A 190 14.72 -10.09 -20.50
C GLU A 190 13.69 -9.00 -20.13
N ILE A 191 13.86 -7.79 -20.68
CA ILE A 191 12.89 -6.69 -20.46
C ILE A 191 11.50 -7.02 -21.01
N ILE A 192 11.41 -7.70 -22.16
CA ILE A 192 10.13 -8.15 -22.73
C ILE A 192 9.45 -9.16 -21.80
N GLN A 193 10.21 -10.10 -21.22
CA GLN A 193 9.68 -11.07 -20.26
C GLN A 193 9.14 -10.37 -19.01
N ASP A 194 9.88 -9.41 -18.48
CA ASP A 194 9.44 -8.61 -17.33
C ASP A 194 8.16 -7.82 -17.65
N LEU A 195 8.10 -7.19 -18.82
CA LEU A 195 6.92 -6.43 -19.25
C LEU A 195 5.70 -7.32 -19.45
N TYR A 196 5.83 -8.51 -20.05
CA TYR A 196 4.72 -9.46 -20.14
C TYR A 196 4.30 -10.02 -18.79
N GLY A 197 5.23 -10.16 -17.84
CA GLY A 197 4.91 -10.50 -16.45
C GLY A 197 4.02 -9.46 -15.77
N LEU A 198 4.19 -8.18 -16.11
CA LEU A 198 3.43 -7.07 -15.52
C LEU A 198 2.14 -6.71 -16.28
N LEU A 199 2.17 -6.75 -17.61
CA LEU A 199 1.09 -6.26 -18.47
C LEU A 199 0.22 -7.39 -19.05
N GLY A 200 0.67 -8.63 -18.94
CA GLY A 200 0.03 -9.80 -19.56
C GLY A 200 0.59 -10.09 -20.95
N HIS A 201 0.52 -11.37 -21.36
CA HIS A 201 1.16 -11.89 -22.56
C HIS A 201 0.66 -11.27 -23.88
N ASP A 202 -0.59 -10.81 -23.91
CA ASP A 202 -1.23 -10.26 -25.12
C ASP A 202 -1.00 -8.74 -25.27
N ALA A 203 -0.20 -8.13 -24.41
CA ALA A 203 0.06 -6.69 -24.43
C ALA A 203 0.87 -6.28 -25.68
N ASP A 204 0.41 -5.25 -26.38
CA ASP A 204 1.16 -4.62 -27.48
C ASP A 204 2.26 -3.70 -26.90
N LEU A 205 3.44 -4.28 -26.64
CA LEU A 205 4.57 -3.56 -26.05
C LEU A 205 5.06 -2.41 -26.95
N ASP A 206 4.94 -2.54 -28.28
CA ASP A 206 5.41 -1.51 -29.21
C ASP A 206 4.47 -0.31 -29.26
N ALA A 207 3.16 -0.52 -29.11
CA ALA A 207 2.20 0.57 -28.95
C ALA A 207 2.36 1.24 -27.58
N LEU A 208 2.36 0.45 -26.50
CA LEU A 208 2.46 0.95 -25.13
C LEU A 208 3.77 1.69 -24.87
N SER A 209 4.89 1.23 -25.42
CA SER A 209 6.18 1.91 -25.28
C SER A 209 6.21 3.31 -25.91
N ARG A 210 5.32 3.64 -26.87
CA ARG A 210 5.26 5.00 -27.44
C ARG A 210 4.46 5.95 -26.56
N GLU A 211 3.50 5.43 -25.81
CA GLU A 211 2.63 6.22 -24.94
C GLU A 211 3.20 6.37 -23.52
N ALA A 212 3.93 5.36 -23.04
CA ALA A 212 4.54 5.34 -21.71
C ALA A 212 5.82 6.22 -21.64
N PHE A 213 5.62 7.52 -21.70
CA PHE A 213 6.66 8.55 -21.58
C PHE A 213 6.33 9.55 -20.48
N VAL A 214 7.33 9.92 -19.67
CA VAL A 214 7.21 10.95 -18.63
C VAL A 214 8.07 12.13 -19.04
N GLU A 215 7.46 13.31 -19.09
CA GLU A 215 8.16 14.54 -19.36
C GLU A 215 8.96 15.00 -18.14
N MET A 216 10.20 15.46 -18.38
CA MET A 216 11.03 16.05 -17.34
C MET A 216 10.45 17.43 -16.98
N PRO A 217 10.19 17.73 -15.69
CA PRO A 217 9.66 19.04 -15.30
C PRO A 217 10.66 20.17 -15.59
N THR A 218 10.14 21.30 -16.07
CA THR A 218 10.94 22.48 -16.43
C THR A 218 11.20 23.46 -15.28
N GLN A 219 10.42 23.36 -14.19
CA GLN A 219 10.57 24.19 -12.99
C GLN A 219 10.75 23.26 -11.79
N LEU A 220 11.81 23.50 -11.01
CA LEU A 220 12.28 22.59 -9.97
C LEU A 220 12.48 23.35 -8.65
N ASP A 221 11.44 24.03 -8.18
CA ASP A 221 11.45 24.57 -6.81
C ASP A 221 11.23 23.43 -5.81
N ILE A 222 12.25 23.14 -5.02
CA ILE A 222 12.23 22.01 -4.12
C ILE A 222 11.13 22.11 -3.06
N GLU A 223 10.78 23.30 -2.60
CA GLU A 223 9.72 23.46 -1.60
C GLU A 223 8.35 23.10 -2.19
N GLN A 224 8.10 23.49 -3.44
CA GLN A 224 6.89 23.14 -4.17
C GLN A 224 6.84 21.64 -4.47
N LEU A 225 7.95 21.03 -4.89
CA LEU A 225 8.04 19.60 -5.15
C LEU A 225 7.81 18.77 -3.88
N ILE A 226 8.35 19.20 -2.74
CA ILE A 226 8.08 18.55 -1.45
C ILE A 226 6.59 18.66 -1.12
N GLN A 227 6.00 19.85 -1.23
CA GLN A 227 4.58 20.03 -0.92
C GLN A 227 3.70 19.15 -1.80
N HIS A 228 3.96 19.15 -3.11
CA HIS A 228 3.26 18.30 -4.08
C HIS A 228 3.39 16.81 -3.74
N ALA A 229 4.61 16.35 -3.40
CA ALA A 229 4.84 14.97 -3.00
C ALA A 229 4.03 14.60 -1.74
N LEU A 230 4.00 15.47 -0.72
CA LEU A 230 3.24 15.21 0.50
C LEU A 230 1.72 15.13 0.25
N GLU A 231 1.22 15.88 -0.73
CA GLU A 231 -0.20 15.90 -1.12
C GLU A 231 -0.61 14.70 -1.99
N ASN A 232 0.29 14.17 -2.82
CA ASN A 232 -0.06 13.17 -3.83
C ASN A 232 0.44 11.75 -3.52
N ARG A 233 1.47 11.60 -2.68
CA ARG A 233 2.00 10.29 -2.31
C ARG A 233 1.02 9.51 -1.44
N ARG A 234 0.51 8.40 -2.00
CA ARG A 234 -0.45 7.51 -1.33
C ARG A 234 0.12 6.87 -0.06
N ASP A 235 1.40 6.50 -0.07
CA ASP A 235 2.08 5.94 1.09
C ASP A 235 2.24 6.95 2.23
N TYR A 236 2.44 8.23 1.91
CA TYR A 236 2.47 9.30 2.92
C TYR A 236 1.08 9.58 3.49
N ARG A 237 0.06 9.68 2.63
CA ARG A 237 -1.34 9.90 3.03
C ARG A 237 -1.91 8.74 3.85
N GLN A 238 -1.50 7.51 3.54
CA GLN A 238 -1.91 6.32 4.29
C GLN A 238 -1.56 6.48 5.78
N LEU A 239 -0.35 6.96 6.09
CA LEU A 239 0.12 7.14 7.46
C LEU A 239 -0.69 8.22 8.23
N ASP A 240 -1.15 9.27 7.55
CA ASP A 240 -2.03 10.28 8.15
C ASP A 240 -3.39 9.66 8.51
N VAL A 241 -3.99 8.92 7.57
CA VAL A 241 -5.27 8.23 7.79
C VAL A 241 -5.14 7.17 8.91
N GLU A 242 -4.01 6.46 8.97
CA GLU A 242 -3.71 5.52 10.07
C GLU A 242 -3.61 6.24 11.42
N ALA A 243 -2.88 7.36 11.49
CA ALA A 243 -2.78 8.16 12.71
C ALA A 243 -4.15 8.68 13.18
N GLN A 244 -5.00 9.13 12.26
CA GLN A 244 -6.38 9.54 12.52
C GLN A 244 -7.26 8.37 12.99
N SER A 245 -7.10 7.19 12.38
CA SER A 245 -7.78 5.95 12.78
C SER A 245 -7.42 5.54 14.20
N TYR A 246 -6.13 5.57 14.57
CA TYR A 246 -5.68 5.27 15.93
C TYR A 246 -6.13 6.34 16.94
N HIS A 247 -6.19 7.60 16.54
CA HIS A 247 -6.74 8.67 17.37
C HIS A 247 -8.24 8.43 17.67
N ALA A 248 -9.02 8.11 16.63
CA ALA A 248 -10.43 7.77 16.77
C ALA A 248 -10.63 6.52 17.64
N ALA A 249 -9.83 5.48 17.43
CA ALA A 249 -9.85 4.26 18.24
C ALA A 249 -9.51 4.54 19.71
N THR A 250 -8.55 5.44 19.97
CA THR A 250 -8.22 5.89 21.33
C THR A 250 -9.40 6.62 21.97
N ALA A 251 -10.10 7.47 21.24
CA ALA A 251 -11.28 8.18 21.74
C ALA A 251 -12.44 7.22 22.06
N VAL A 252 -12.64 6.19 21.24
CA VAL A 252 -13.61 5.12 21.51
C VAL A 252 -13.20 4.34 22.76
N ALA A 253 -11.96 3.86 22.81
CA ALA A 253 -11.43 3.06 23.94
C ALA A 253 -11.42 3.83 25.28
N ARG A 254 -11.25 5.16 25.26
CA ARG A 254 -11.36 6.02 26.45
C ARG A 254 -12.82 6.22 26.90
N SER A 255 -13.79 6.04 26.01
CA SER A 255 -15.22 6.11 26.34
C SER A 255 -15.80 4.78 26.84
N GLU A 256 -15.01 3.72 26.82
CA GLU A 256 -15.36 2.40 27.34
C GLU A 256 -15.16 2.36 28.86
N ASP A 257 -16.25 2.54 29.61
CA ASP A 257 -16.30 2.11 31.01
C ASP A 257 -16.45 0.59 31.07
N GLY A 258 -15.31 -0.11 31.03
CA GLY A 258 -15.13 -1.40 31.69
C GLY A 258 -15.86 -2.62 31.14
N PHE A 259 -16.28 -2.67 29.88
CA PHE A 259 -16.84 -3.91 29.30
C PHE A 259 -16.29 -4.21 27.90
N ARG A 260 -15.70 -5.41 27.75
CA ARG A 260 -15.41 -6.03 26.45
C ARG A 260 -16.15 -7.35 26.31
N PHE A 261 -16.85 -7.52 25.18
CA PHE A 261 -17.45 -8.78 24.76
C PHE A 261 -16.38 -9.66 24.11
N LYS A 262 -16.09 -10.83 24.69
CA LYS A 262 -14.97 -11.67 24.26
C LYS A 262 -15.41 -12.76 23.28
N TYR A 263 -16.47 -13.51 23.60
CA TYR A 263 -17.10 -14.49 22.73
C TYR A 263 -18.44 -14.97 23.31
N ILE A 264 -19.23 -15.65 22.46
CA ILE A 264 -20.36 -16.50 22.83
C ILE A 264 -20.10 -17.88 22.26
N GLU A 265 -20.21 -18.90 23.11
CA GLU A 265 -20.06 -20.30 22.74
C GLU A 265 -21.30 -21.09 23.18
N PRO A 266 -22.07 -21.65 22.25
CA PRO A 266 -23.13 -22.59 22.60
C PRO A 266 -22.49 -23.92 23.01
N GLY A 267 -22.89 -24.44 24.17
CA GLY A 267 -22.51 -25.76 24.65
C GLY A 267 -23.69 -26.70 24.64
N TYR A 268 -23.45 -27.94 24.24
CA TYR A 268 -24.43 -29.03 24.29
C TYR A 268 -23.83 -30.14 25.15
N ASN A 269 -24.49 -30.46 26.25
CA ASN A 269 -24.08 -31.53 27.17
C ASN A 269 -25.20 -32.56 27.26
N VAL A 270 -24.82 -33.83 27.24
CA VAL A 270 -25.73 -34.95 27.52
C VAL A 270 -25.23 -35.62 28.78
N ASP A 271 -26.07 -35.66 29.81
CA ASP A 271 -25.76 -36.40 31.03
C ASP A 271 -25.85 -37.90 30.73
N HIS A 272 -24.70 -38.56 30.63
CA HIS A 272 -24.61 -39.95 30.20
C HIS A 272 -25.18 -40.96 31.22
N GLU A 273 -25.50 -40.54 32.44
CA GLU A 273 -26.14 -41.40 33.45
C GLU A 273 -27.68 -41.31 33.44
N THR A 274 -28.24 -40.13 33.17
CA THR A 274 -29.69 -39.89 33.17
C THR A 274 -30.30 -39.84 31.76
N GLY A 275 -29.48 -39.59 30.74
CA GLY A 275 -29.92 -39.42 29.35
C GLY A 275 -30.47 -38.02 29.05
N ASP A 276 -30.42 -37.10 30.02
CA ASP A 276 -30.96 -35.76 29.86
C ASP A 276 -30.03 -34.88 29.01
N GLU A 277 -30.63 -34.20 28.03
CA GLU A 277 -29.95 -33.28 27.13
C GLU A 277 -30.08 -31.85 27.64
N ALA A 278 -28.95 -31.16 27.80
CA ALA A 278 -28.90 -29.78 28.26
C ALA A 278 -28.13 -28.90 27.27
N TRP A 279 -28.81 -27.83 26.83
CA TRP A 279 -28.24 -26.78 26.00
C TRP A 279 -27.83 -25.61 26.89
N ASN A 280 -26.62 -25.09 26.73
CA ASN A 280 -26.16 -23.90 27.41
C ASN A 280 -25.54 -22.90 26.43
N ILE A 281 -25.49 -21.64 26.84
CA ILE A 281 -24.80 -20.58 26.13
C ILE A 281 -23.83 -19.96 27.13
N SER A 282 -22.54 -20.05 26.84
CA SER A 282 -21.49 -19.43 27.63
C SER A 282 -21.10 -18.10 26.98
N ALA A 283 -21.25 -17.00 27.73
CA ALA A 283 -20.80 -15.67 27.31
C ALA A 283 -19.74 -15.16 28.28
N ALA A 284 -18.63 -14.66 27.74
CA ALA A 284 -17.54 -14.09 28.54
C ALA A 284 -17.44 -12.58 28.34
N PHE A 285 -17.59 -11.84 29.44
CA PHE A 285 -17.34 -10.40 29.52
C PHE A 285 -16.06 -10.17 30.32
N SER A 286 -15.18 -9.29 29.84
CA SER A 286 -14.09 -8.82 30.70
C SER A 286 -14.41 -7.44 31.26
N LEU A 287 -14.46 -7.37 32.59
CA LEU A 287 -14.41 -6.13 33.34
C LEU A 287 -12.95 -5.70 33.46
N TRP A 288 -12.60 -4.62 32.77
CA TRP A 288 -11.39 -3.88 33.07
C TRP A 288 -11.80 -2.71 33.96
N GLY A 289 -11.06 -2.43 35.03
CA GLY A 289 -11.31 -1.21 35.82
C GLY A 289 -11.09 0.06 34.98
N THR A 290 -10.86 1.21 35.62
CA THR A 290 -10.65 2.53 34.96
C THR A 290 -9.45 2.63 33.98
N ARG A 291 -8.77 1.52 33.65
CA ARG A 291 -7.63 1.46 32.72
C ARG A 291 -7.88 0.44 31.61
N ASN A 292 -8.34 0.93 30.47
CA ASN A 292 -8.40 0.16 29.24
C ASN A 292 -6.98 0.06 28.61
N PRO A 293 -6.35 -1.13 28.54
CA PRO A 293 -5.01 -1.30 27.97
C PRO A 293 -4.95 -0.95 26.47
N ASP A 294 -6.06 -1.05 25.74
CA ASP A 294 -6.11 -0.75 24.31
C ASP A 294 -5.84 0.74 24.03
N VAL A 295 -6.18 1.61 24.99
CA VAL A 295 -5.84 3.05 24.93
C VAL A 295 -4.33 3.27 24.80
N SER A 296 -3.53 2.51 25.54
CA SER A 296 -2.07 2.62 25.48
C SER A 296 -1.51 2.06 24.17
N VAL A 297 -2.09 0.97 23.67
CA VAL A 297 -1.72 0.37 22.38
C VAL A 297 -2.01 1.34 21.24
N TYR A 298 -3.22 1.90 21.17
CA TYR A 298 -3.58 2.85 20.11
C TYR A 298 -2.75 4.13 20.16
N GLN A 299 -2.42 4.64 21.35
CA GLN A 299 -1.51 5.79 21.48
C GLN A 299 -0.10 5.48 21.00
N GLN A 300 0.44 4.29 21.32
CA GLN A 300 1.74 3.87 20.81
C GLN A 300 1.74 3.72 19.29
N GLN A 301 0.69 3.14 18.71
CA GLN A 301 0.55 3.01 17.26
C GLN A 301 0.37 4.37 16.57
N GLN A 302 -0.38 5.30 17.17
CA GLN A 302 -0.50 6.67 16.68
C GLN A 302 0.86 7.39 16.66
N LEU A 303 1.63 7.30 17.75
CA LEU A 303 2.97 7.89 17.82
C LEU A 303 3.93 7.25 16.79
N LEU A 304 3.82 5.94 16.57
CA LEU A 304 4.58 5.23 15.56
C LEU A 304 4.25 5.74 14.15
N ALA A 305 2.96 5.88 13.82
CA ALA A 305 2.54 6.43 12.53
C ALA A 305 3.07 7.86 12.32
N LEU A 306 2.92 8.76 13.29
CA LEU A 306 3.40 10.13 13.21
C LEU A 306 4.93 10.22 13.08
N SER A 307 5.68 9.43 13.84
CA SER A 307 7.14 9.38 13.74
C SER A 307 7.60 8.82 12.38
N THR A 308 6.87 7.84 11.85
CA THR A 308 7.10 7.29 10.51
C THR A 308 6.82 8.33 9.44
N MET A 309 5.76 9.16 9.58
CA MET A 309 5.50 10.28 8.67
C MET A 309 6.64 11.29 8.65
N HIS A 310 7.15 11.69 9.83
CA HIS A 310 8.27 12.62 9.91
C HIS A 310 9.52 12.06 9.24
N TRP A 311 9.81 10.78 9.46
CA TRP A 311 10.92 10.11 8.79
C TRP A 311 10.70 10.01 7.28
N ARG A 312 9.49 9.67 6.83
CA ARG A 312 9.13 9.54 5.40
C ARG A 312 9.25 10.88 4.67
N ARG A 313 8.79 11.98 5.29
CA ARG A 313 8.99 13.34 4.77
C ARG A 313 10.47 13.65 4.53
N LYS A 314 11.33 13.32 5.51
CA LYS A 314 12.78 13.53 5.38
C LYS A 314 13.39 12.66 4.27
N GLN A 315 12.90 11.44 4.09
CA GLN A 315 13.33 10.59 2.98
C GLN A 315 12.95 11.19 1.62
N ILE A 316 11.69 11.63 1.47
CA ILE A 316 11.18 12.28 0.26
C ILE A 316 12.05 13.50 -0.07
N GLU A 317 12.28 14.37 0.91
CA GLU A 317 13.15 15.55 0.74
C GLU A 317 14.55 15.16 0.27
N ASN A 318 15.19 14.18 0.93
CA ASN A 318 16.54 13.76 0.55
C ASN A 318 16.59 13.14 -0.86
N ARG A 319 15.59 12.34 -1.23
CA ARG A 319 15.49 11.73 -2.56
C ARG A 319 15.28 12.81 -3.62
N LEU A 320 14.35 13.74 -3.41
CA LEU A 320 14.13 14.89 -4.31
C LEU A 320 15.40 15.73 -4.45
N ARG A 321 16.10 16.10 -3.36
CA ARG A 321 17.39 16.81 -3.45
C ARG A 321 18.41 16.08 -4.32
N THR A 322 18.48 14.76 -4.17
CA THR A 322 19.42 13.93 -4.94
C THR A 322 19.03 13.88 -6.42
N LEU A 323 17.75 13.70 -6.72
CA LEU A 323 17.23 13.70 -8.08
C LEU A 323 17.47 15.05 -8.75
N LEU A 324 17.15 16.17 -8.09
CA LEU A 324 17.38 17.52 -8.62
C LEU A 324 18.85 17.76 -8.98
N LYS A 325 19.76 17.44 -8.05
CA LYS A 325 21.21 17.55 -8.31
C LYS A 325 21.66 16.67 -9.47
N THR A 326 21.07 15.48 -9.62
CA THR A 326 21.39 14.56 -10.71
C THR A 326 20.85 15.08 -12.05
N THR A 327 19.65 15.68 -12.05
CA THR A 327 19.04 16.32 -13.22
C THR A 327 19.81 17.56 -13.67
N GLU A 328 20.31 18.37 -12.74
CA GLU A 328 21.19 19.51 -13.03
C GLU A 328 22.49 19.05 -13.70
N ALA A 329 23.20 18.09 -13.09
CA ALA A 329 24.42 17.53 -13.67
C ALA A 329 24.18 16.91 -15.06
N TYR A 330 23.02 16.27 -15.25
CA TYR A 330 22.61 15.75 -16.54
C TYR A 330 22.38 16.88 -17.57
N HIS A 331 21.72 17.98 -17.18
CA HIS A 331 21.51 19.14 -18.06
C HIS A 331 22.83 19.76 -18.49
N GLU A 332 23.78 19.95 -17.57
CA GLU A 332 25.13 20.42 -17.89
C GLU A 332 25.83 19.50 -18.90
N GLN A 333 25.75 18.19 -18.72
CA GLN A 333 26.30 17.22 -19.65
C GLN A 333 25.60 17.25 -21.01
N ALA A 334 24.28 17.44 -21.04
CA ALA A 334 23.50 17.53 -22.27
C ALA A 334 23.86 18.79 -23.07
N VAL A 335 24.07 19.93 -22.41
CA VAL A 335 24.56 21.18 -23.03
C VAL A 335 25.96 20.96 -23.62
N LEU A 336 26.89 20.41 -22.84
CA LEU A 336 28.24 20.09 -23.33
C LEU A 336 28.21 19.19 -24.57
N ARG A 337 27.35 18.17 -24.58
CA ARG A 337 27.20 17.31 -25.76
C ARG A 337 26.63 18.04 -26.96
N LYS A 338 25.57 18.82 -26.75
CA LYS A 338 24.94 19.59 -27.82
C LYS A 338 25.93 20.55 -28.48
N ASP A 339 26.78 21.19 -27.68
CA ASP A 339 27.68 22.24 -28.16
C ASP A 339 29.01 21.69 -28.68
N GLN A 340 29.51 20.58 -28.15
CA GLN A 340 30.86 20.05 -28.48
C GLN A 340 30.82 18.74 -29.25
N VAL A 341 29.97 17.79 -28.85
CA VAL A 341 29.98 16.42 -29.40
C VAL A 341 29.15 16.32 -30.67
N ASN A 342 27.94 16.89 -30.68
CA ASN A 342 27.04 16.80 -31.83
C ASN A 342 27.63 17.39 -33.13
N PRO A 343 28.33 18.55 -33.11
CA PRO A 343 29.00 19.06 -34.30
C PRO A 343 30.09 18.12 -34.82
N LEU A 344 30.87 17.51 -33.92
CA LEU A 344 31.92 16.55 -34.30
C LEU A 344 31.32 15.27 -34.90
N VAL A 345 30.23 14.75 -34.32
CA VAL A 345 29.52 13.59 -34.88
C VAL A 345 28.95 13.90 -36.26
N ALA A 346 28.36 15.09 -36.43
CA ALA A 346 27.87 15.53 -37.74
C ALA A 346 29.01 15.64 -38.77
N GLN A 347 30.18 16.15 -38.36
CA GLN A 347 31.37 16.17 -39.20
C GLN A 347 31.86 14.77 -39.55
N LEU A 348 31.95 13.85 -38.57
CA LEU A 348 32.34 12.46 -38.81
C LEU A 348 31.36 11.74 -39.75
N GLN A 349 30.06 12.04 -39.67
CA GLN A 349 29.07 11.52 -40.61
C GLN A 349 29.28 12.05 -42.03
N GLN A 350 29.63 13.33 -42.20
CA GLN A 350 29.99 13.91 -43.49
C GLN A 350 31.29 13.28 -44.04
N ASP A 351 32.30 13.12 -43.20
CA ASP A 351 33.56 12.48 -43.54
C ASP A 351 33.31 11.02 -43.96
N ALA A 352 32.43 10.29 -43.27
CA ALA A 352 32.05 8.94 -43.64
C ALA A 352 31.41 8.88 -45.04
N GLU A 353 30.51 9.81 -45.38
CA GLU A 353 29.91 9.87 -46.72
C GLU A 353 30.96 10.20 -47.80
N PHE A 354 31.92 11.08 -47.52
CA PHE A 354 33.05 11.35 -48.42
C PHE A 354 33.94 10.10 -48.60
N LEU A 355 34.14 9.35 -47.52
CA LEU A 355 35.01 8.17 -47.48
C LEU A 355 34.34 6.88 -48.03
N LYS A 356 33.04 6.91 -48.31
CA LYS A 356 32.24 5.75 -48.76
C LYS A 356 32.72 5.11 -50.07
N ASN A 357 33.29 5.92 -50.97
CA ASN A 357 33.74 5.50 -52.31
C ASN A 357 35.27 5.33 -52.40
N VAL A 358 35.95 5.25 -51.26
CA VAL A 358 37.40 5.30 -51.23
C VAL A 358 38.01 3.92 -51.50
N PRO A 359 39.18 3.84 -52.17
CA PRO A 359 39.89 2.59 -52.40
C PRO A 359 40.11 1.79 -51.11
N MET A 360 40.13 0.45 -51.23
CA MET A 360 40.30 -0.51 -50.12
C MET A 360 41.49 -0.21 -49.20
N SER A 361 42.52 0.49 -49.68
CA SER A 361 43.67 0.92 -48.89
C SER A 361 43.34 1.93 -47.77
N GLN A 362 42.22 2.66 -47.86
CA GLN A 362 41.76 3.60 -46.83
C GLN A 362 40.45 3.14 -46.17
N LEU A 363 40.01 1.90 -46.42
CA LEU A 363 38.85 1.29 -45.76
C LEU A 363 38.99 1.33 -44.23
N ARG A 364 40.22 1.25 -43.72
CA ARG A 364 40.52 1.38 -42.29
C ARG A 364 40.06 2.71 -41.71
N ASP A 365 40.32 3.81 -42.42
CA ASP A 365 40.00 5.16 -41.93
C ASP A 365 38.48 5.36 -41.95
N TYR A 366 37.81 4.87 -43.00
CA TYR A 366 36.35 4.85 -43.07
C TYR A 366 35.72 4.06 -41.91
N LEU A 367 36.20 2.85 -41.63
CA LEU A 367 35.66 2.01 -40.55
C LEU A 367 35.91 2.61 -39.16
N LEU A 368 37.05 3.26 -38.95
CA LEU A 368 37.34 3.97 -37.71
C LEU A 368 36.39 5.14 -37.49
N VAL A 369 36.08 5.91 -38.54
CA VAL A 369 35.08 6.98 -38.49
C VAL A 369 33.69 6.39 -38.16
N ARG A 370 33.29 5.29 -38.82
CA ARG A 370 32.02 4.60 -38.53
C ARG A 370 31.93 4.07 -37.10
N GLU A 371 33.00 3.52 -36.56
CA GLU A 371 33.08 3.07 -35.17
C GLU A 371 32.78 4.22 -34.20
N HIS A 372 33.37 5.41 -34.42
CA HIS A 372 33.11 6.59 -33.61
C HIS A 372 31.67 7.11 -33.75
N VAL A 373 31.10 7.09 -34.95
CA VAL A 373 29.69 7.46 -35.18
C VAL A 373 28.75 6.49 -34.46
N LEU A 374 28.99 5.18 -34.55
CA LEU A 374 28.23 4.16 -33.82
C LEU A 374 28.35 4.38 -32.31
N ALA A 375 29.57 4.55 -31.80
CA ALA A 375 29.81 4.75 -30.36
C ALA A 375 29.06 6.00 -29.85
N ALA A 376 29.04 7.08 -30.63
CA ALA A 376 28.27 8.28 -30.30
C ALA A 376 26.76 8.00 -30.27
N GLY A 377 26.21 7.30 -31.27
CA GLY A 377 24.78 6.95 -31.31
C GLY A 377 24.35 6.00 -30.19
N LEU A 378 25.16 5.00 -29.85
CA LEU A 378 24.92 4.12 -28.70
C LEU A 378 24.97 4.88 -27.38
N GLN A 379 25.85 5.86 -27.28
CA GLN A 379 26.01 6.69 -26.09
C GLN A 379 24.92 7.77 -25.99
N GLU A 380 24.31 8.18 -27.10
CA GLU A 380 23.13 9.05 -27.15
C GLU A 380 21.88 8.30 -26.67
N SER A 381 21.65 7.07 -27.14
CA SER A 381 20.50 6.26 -26.70
C SER A 381 20.51 6.02 -25.18
N LYS A 382 21.67 5.74 -24.59
CA LYS A 382 21.85 5.61 -23.13
C LYS A 382 21.53 6.90 -22.39
N VAL A 383 21.93 8.04 -22.95
CA VAL A 383 21.69 9.35 -22.35
C VAL A 383 20.22 9.72 -22.39
N LEU A 384 19.52 9.45 -23.50
CA LEU A 384 18.07 9.64 -23.57
C LEU A 384 17.33 8.76 -22.57
N CYS A 385 17.69 7.47 -22.49
CA CYS A 385 17.16 6.54 -21.51
C CYS A 385 17.35 7.04 -20.07
N THR A 386 18.56 7.52 -19.75
CA THR A 386 18.87 8.07 -18.41
C THR A 386 17.99 9.27 -18.07
N ARG A 387 17.70 10.15 -19.04
CA ARG A 387 16.80 11.29 -18.83
C ARG A 387 15.38 10.84 -18.51
N GLU A 388 14.88 9.87 -19.28
CA GLU A 388 13.55 9.33 -19.09
C GLU A 388 13.43 8.64 -17.74
N LEU A 389 14.45 7.87 -17.34
CA LEU A 389 14.52 7.25 -16.01
C LEU A 389 14.49 8.29 -14.88
N LEU A 390 15.24 9.39 -15.01
CA LEU A 390 15.21 10.48 -14.03
C LEU A 390 13.83 11.14 -13.94
N ALA A 391 13.12 11.27 -15.07
CA ALA A 391 11.75 11.78 -15.08
C ALA A 391 10.78 10.82 -14.38
N VAL A 392 10.91 9.51 -14.62
CA VAL A 392 10.13 8.48 -13.93
C VAL A 392 10.43 8.44 -12.43
N ASP A 393 11.69 8.56 -12.03
CA ASP A 393 12.08 8.59 -10.62
C ASP A 393 11.55 9.84 -9.89
N LEU A 394 11.50 10.97 -10.59
CA LEU A 394 10.91 12.20 -10.06
C LEU A 394 9.39 12.05 -9.94
N ALA A 395 8.71 11.51 -10.96
CA ALA A 395 7.28 11.23 -10.91
C ALA A 395 6.95 10.27 -9.75
N GLU A 396 7.74 9.20 -9.56
CA GLU A 396 7.59 8.27 -8.45
C GLU A 396 7.60 9.00 -7.11
N GLU A 397 8.58 9.88 -6.92
CA GLU A 397 8.74 10.64 -5.68
C GLU A 397 7.67 11.71 -5.48
N LEU A 398 7.11 12.27 -6.57
CA LEU A 398 5.99 13.20 -6.52
C LEU A 398 4.64 12.51 -6.30
N GLY A 399 4.53 11.21 -6.59
CA GLY A 399 3.25 10.51 -6.60
C GLY A 399 2.34 10.97 -7.75
N SER A 400 2.89 11.51 -8.83
CA SER A 400 2.12 12.03 -9.97
C SER A 400 2.93 11.89 -11.26
N LEU A 401 2.25 11.59 -12.37
CA LEU A 401 2.83 11.66 -13.72
C LEU A 401 2.86 13.09 -14.26
N ALA A 402 2.04 13.97 -13.69
CA ALA A 402 2.02 15.39 -14.02
C ALA A 402 2.99 16.16 -13.11
N PRO A 403 3.80 17.10 -13.66
CA PRO A 403 4.72 17.93 -12.91
C PRO A 403 4.02 18.89 -11.92
#